data_AF-A0A377C6F8-F1
#
_entry.id   AF-A0A377C6F8-F1
#
_cell.length_a   1.000
_cell.length_b   1.000
_cell.length_c   1.000
_cell.angle_alpha   90.00
_cell.angle_beta   90.00
_cell.angle_gamma   90.00
#
_symmetry.space_group_name_H-M   'P 1'
#
loop_
_entity.id
_entity.type
_entity.pdbx_description
1 polymer ?
#
loop_
_entity_poly.entity_id
_entity_poly.type
_entity_poly.pdbx_seq_one_letter_code
_entity_poly.pdbx_strand_id
1 'polypeptide(L)'
;MDDGSWQNTFKQGILLADAKITPYERRQLVARIEALSTEIPAQVRPLYQLWRDGQALQLQLAEERQRYSKLQQSSDSELDTLRQQHHVLQQQLELTTRKLENLTDIERQLSTRKPAGNFSPDTPHESEKPAPSTHEVTPDEP
;
A
#
# COMPACT_ATOMS: atom_id res chain seq x y z
N MET A 1 -16.90 -47.47 18.02
CA MET A 1 -15.76 -46.70 18.57
C MET A 1 -14.51 -47.18 17.85
N ASP A 2 -14.38 -46.85 16.57
CA ASP A 2 -13.22 -47.22 15.72
C ASP A 2 -12.54 -45.96 15.18
N ASP A 3 -12.54 -44.89 15.98
CA ASP A 3 -11.89 -43.60 15.69
C ASP A 3 -10.35 -43.67 15.81
N GLY A 4 -9.79 -44.81 16.22
CA GLY A 4 -8.37 -44.99 16.54
C GLY A 4 -7.53 -45.73 15.52
N SER A 5 -8.07 -46.17 14.38
CA SER A 5 -7.26 -46.87 13.37
C SER A 5 -6.62 -45.89 12.40
N TRP A 6 -5.30 -45.98 12.22
CA TRP A 6 -4.54 -45.23 11.21
C TRP A 6 -5.16 -45.33 9.80
N GLN A 7 -5.88 -46.42 9.50
CA GLN A 7 -6.55 -46.63 8.23
C GLN A 7 -7.74 -45.68 8.05
N ASN A 8 -8.55 -45.51 9.09
CA ASN A 8 -9.72 -44.63 9.06
C ASN A 8 -9.28 -43.17 8.98
N THR A 9 -8.28 -42.78 9.77
CA THR A 9 -7.73 -41.42 9.73
C THR A 9 -7.09 -41.13 8.37
N PHE A 10 -6.32 -42.06 7.80
CA PHE A 10 -5.72 -41.89 6.48
C PHE A 10 -6.78 -41.81 5.36
N LYS A 11 -7.79 -42.69 5.35
CA LYS A 11 -8.91 -42.62 4.40
C LYS A 11 -9.65 -41.29 4.50
N GLN A 12 -9.96 -40.86 5.72
CA GLN A 12 -10.57 -39.55 5.96
C GLN A 12 -9.67 -38.41 5.47
N GLY A 13 -8.35 -38.50 5.70
CA GLY A 13 -7.38 -37.53 5.21
C GLY A 13 -7.27 -37.46 3.69
N ILE A 14 -7.44 -38.57 2.97
CA ILE A 14 -7.51 -38.58 1.51
C ILE A 14 -8.83 -37.96 1.02
N LEU A 15 -9.97 -38.35 1.61
CA LEU A 15 -11.28 -37.80 1.22
C LEU A 15 -11.37 -36.30 1.49
N LEU A 16 -10.86 -35.84 2.62
CA LEU A 16 -10.85 -34.43 2.99
C LEU A 16 -9.77 -33.63 2.25
N ALA A 17 -8.74 -34.28 1.70
CA ALA A 17 -7.78 -33.62 0.82
C ALA A 17 -8.39 -33.19 -0.51
N ASP A 18 -9.37 -33.96 -1.01
CA ASP A 18 -10.14 -33.61 -2.22
C ASP A 18 -11.25 -32.59 -1.90
N ALA A 19 -11.79 -32.64 -0.68
CA ALA A 19 -12.64 -31.57 -0.19
C ALA A 19 -11.82 -30.27 -0.07
N LYS A 20 -12.41 -29.13 -0.45
CA LYS A 20 -11.79 -27.79 -0.33
C LYS A 20 -11.72 -27.33 1.13
N ILE A 21 -11.00 -28.05 1.98
CA ILE A 21 -10.79 -27.72 3.39
C ILE A 21 -9.85 -26.52 3.54
N THR A 22 -9.96 -25.84 4.68
CA THR A 22 -9.09 -24.71 5.00
C THR A 22 -7.64 -25.16 5.26
N PRO A 23 -6.63 -24.29 5.06
CA PRO A 23 -5.23 -24.63 5.37
C PRO A 23 -5.01 -25.00 6.85
N TYR A 24 -5.85 -24.48 7.76
CA TYR A 24 -5.80 -24.81 9.16
C TYR A 24 -6.26 -26.24 9.45
N GLU A 25 -7.43 -26.62 8.94
CA GLU A 25 -7.96 -27.99 9.06
C GLU A 25 -7.02 -29.01 8.43
N ARG A 26 -6.41 -28.66 7.29
CA ARG A 26 -5.40 -29.51 6.64
C ARG A 26 -4.22 -29.80 7.55
N ARG A 27 -3.70 -28.79 8.25
CA ARG A 27 -2.61 -28.97 9.24
C ARG A 27 -3.02 -29.90 10.37
N GLN A 28 -4.25 -29.77 10.88
CA GLN A 28 -4.76 -30.65 11.93
C GLN A 28 -4.87 -32.11 11.47
N LEU A 29 -5.36 -32.34 10.25
CA LEU A 29 -5.46 -33.68 9.66
C LEU A 29 -4.10 -34.34 9.47
N VAL A 30 -3.14 -33.61 8.91
CA VAL A 30 -1.76 -34.09 8.74
C VAL A 30 -1.15 -34.42 10.09
N ALA A 31 -1.28 -33.54 11.09
CA ALA A 31 -0.76 -33.79 12.43
C ALA A 31 -1.38 -35.03 13.09
N ARG A 32 -2.69 -35.24 12.90
CA ARG A 32 -3.40 -36.42 13.44
C ARG A 32 -2.88 -37.72 12.84
N ILE A 33 -2.67 -37.78 11.53
CA ILE A 33 -2.16 -39.00 10.87
C ILE A 33 -0.67 -39.20 11.15
N GLU A 34 0.11 -38.12 11.25
CA GLU A 34 1.54 -38.18 11.61
C GLU A 34 1.73 -38.78 13.01
N ALA A 35 0.84 -38.48 13.96
CA ALA A 35 0.85 -39.09 15.29
C ALA A 35 0.63 -40.62 15.26
N LEU A 36 -0.05 -41.13 14.23
CA LEU A 36 -0.32 -42.55 13.99
C LEU A 36 0.70 -43.18 13.00
N SER A 37 1.73 -42.44 12.58
CA SER A 37 2.66 -42.85 11.52
C SER A 37 3.47 -44.11 11.84
N THR A 38 3.64 -44.42 13.12
CA THR A 38 4.33 -45.62 13.62
C THR A 38 3.49 -46.89 13.44
N GLU A 39 2.17 -46.75 13.40
CA GLU A 39 1.22 -47.86 13.18
C GLU A 39 1.05 -48.21 11.70
N ILE A 40 1.53 -47.34 10.80
CA ILE A 40 1.42 -47.49 9.35
C ILE A 40 2.40 -48.58 8.87
N PRO A 41 1.91 -49.69 8.28
CA PRO A 41 2.75 -50.76 7.75
C PRO A 41 3.69 -50.28 6.64
N ALA A 42 4.87 -50.92 6.53
CA ALA A 42 5.87 -50.57 5.53
C ALA A 42 5.36 -50.66 4.08
N GLN A 43 4.40 -51.55 3.81
CA GLN A 43 3.82 -51.76 2.48
C GLN A 43 3.03 -50.54 1.97
N VAL A 44 2.41 -49.78 2.87
CA VAL A 44 1.62 -48.58 2.53
C VAL A 44 2.37 -47.27 2.78
N ARG A 45 3.57 -47.35 3.37
CA ARG A 45 4.41 -46.18 3.67
C ARG A 45 4.74 -45.31 2.45
N PRO A 46 5.00 -45.85 1.24
CA PRO A 46 5.18 -45.02 0.04
C PRO A 46 3.94 -44.20 -0.33
N LEU A 47 2.74 -44.78 -0.17
CA LEU A 47 1.47 -44.06 -0.42
C LEU A 47 1.25 -42.97 0.62
N TYR A 48 1.54 -43.26 1.88
CA TYR A 48 1.49 -42.28 2.96
C TYR A 48 2.42 -41.10 2.69
N GLN A 49 3.67 -41.37 2.29
CA GLN A 49 4.65 -40.34 1.95
C GLN A 49 4.17 -39.46 0.80
N LEU A 50 3.69 -40.06 -0.30
CA LEU A 50 3.16 -39.31 -1.44
C LEU A 50 1.97 -38.42 -1.03
N TRP A 51 1.04 -38.95 -0.24
CA TRP A 51 -0.09 -38.17 0.25
C TRP A 51 0.37 -37.00 1.13
N ARG A 52 1.29 -37.25 2.07
CA ARG A 52 1.83 -36.23 2.98
C ARG A 52 2.58 -35.14 2.21
N ASP A 53 3.38 -35.51 1.22
CA ASP A 53 4.11 -34.57 0.38
C ASP A 53 3.12 -33.72 -0.47
N GLY A 54 2.04 -34.33 -0.95
CA GLY A 54 0.92 -33.63 -1.57
C GLY A 54 0.23 -32.63 -0.62
N GLN A 55 0.02 -32.99 0.65
CA GLN A 55 -0.53 -32.07 1.65
C GLN A 55 0.42 -30.89 1.92
N ALA A 56 1.73 -31.14 1.97
CA ALA A 56 2.74 -30.10 2.16
C ALA A 56 2.71 -29.10 0.99
N LEU A 57 2.64 -29.58 -0.25
CA LEU A 57 2.53 -28.73 -1.44
C LEU A 57 1.26 -27.87 -1.41
N GLN A 58 0.13 -28.43 -0.98
CA GLN A 58 -1.13 -27.69 -0.84
C GLN A 58 -1.07 -26.61 0.23
N LEU A 59 -0.32 -26.83 1.32
CA LEU A 59 -0.08 -25.81 2.34
C LEU A 59 0.84 -24.70 1.81
N GLN A 60 1.91 -25.04 1.11
CA GLN A 60 2.80 -24.07 0.47
C GLN A 60 2.03 -23.20 -0.55
N LEU A 61 1.19 -23.81 -1.38
CA LEU A 61 0.35 -23.08 -2.32
C LEU A 61 -0.59 -22.08 -1.60
N ALA A 62 -1.17 -22.48 -0.47
CA ALA A 62 -2.03 -21.60 0.31
C ALA A 62 -1.26 -20.44 0.94
N GLU A 63 -0.05 -20.69 1.44
CA GLU A 63 0.84 -19.65 1.98
C GLU A 63 1.26 -18.65 0.92
N GLU A 64 1.64 -19.12 -0.27
CA GLU A 64 1.98 -18.26 -1.41
C GLU A 64 0.79 -17.41 -1.86
N ARG A 65 -0.41 -18.00 -1.96
CA ARG A 65 -1.64 -17.24 -2.25
C ARG A 65 -1.91 -16.17 -1.21
N GLN A 66 -1.69 -16.48 0.07
CA GLN A 66 -1.87 -15.50 1.14
C GLN A 66 -0.84 -14.37 1.05
N ARG A 67 0.43 -14.68 0.77
CA ARG A 67 1.49 -13.66 0.59
C ARG A 67 1.19 -12.77 -0.60
N TYR A 68 0.82 -13.36 -1.73
CA TYR A 68 0.45 -12.63 -2.93
C TYR A 68 -0.75 -11.72 -2.69
N SER A 69 -1.80 -12.23 -2.03
CA SER A 69 -2.97 -11.41 -1.68
C SER A 69 -2.63 -10.21 -0.81
N LYS A 70 -1.71 -10.36 0.17
CA LYS A 70 -1.25 -9.24 0.99
C LYS A 70 -0.47 -8.21 0.17
N LEU A 71 0.42 -8.67 -0.70
CA LEU A 71 1.21 -7.80 -1.57
C LEU A 71 0.32 -7.05 -2.57
N GLN A 72 -0.68 -7.73 -3.12
CA GLN A 72 -1.67 -7.09 -3.98
C GLN A 72 -2.44 -6.02 -3.22
N GLN A 73 -2.92 -6.33 -2.00
CA GLN A 73 -3.63 -5.36 -1.17
C GLN A 73 -2.77 -4.13 -0.83
N SER A 74 -1.48 -4.31 -0.54
CA SER A 74 -0.59 -3.16 -0.30
C SER A 74 -0.38 -2.35 -1.57
N SER A 75 -0.15 -2.99 -2.71
CA SER A 75 -0.01 -2.31 -4.00
C SER A 75 -1.27 -1.52 -4.38
N ASP A 76 -2.46 -2.11 -4.19
CA ASP A 76 -3.73 -1.44 -4.45
C ASP A 76 -3.90 -0.21 -3.54
N SER A 77 -3.54 -0.34 -2.26
CA SER A 77 -3.59 0.78 -1.32
C SER A 77 -2.63 1.91 -1.70
N GLU A 78 -1.41 1.59 -2.13
CA GLU A 78 -0.43 2.58 -2.60
C GLU A 78 -0.94 3.30 -3.86
N LEU A 79 -1.50 2.57 -4.82
CA LEU A 79 -2.08 3.17 -6.03
C LEU A 79 -3.22 4.14 -5.69
N ASP A 80 -4.07 3.78 -4.72
CA ASP A 80 -5.14 4.66 -4.27
C ASP A 80 -4.60 5.92 -3.58
N THR A 81 -3.55 5.82 -2.76
CA THR A 81 -2.90 7.02 -2.20
C THR A 81 -2.30 7.91 -3.29
N LEU A 82 -1.71 7.33 -4.33
CA LEU A 82 -1.10 8.09 -5.42
C LEU A 82 -2.15 8.80 -6.27
N ARG A 83 -3.29 8.15 -6.53
CA ARG A 83 -4.45 8.75 -7.20
C ARG A 83 -5.00 9.94 -6.41
N GLN A 84 -5.11 9.81 -5.09
CA GLN A 84 -5.55 10.91 -4.23
C GLN A 84 -4.58 12.09 -4.28
N GLN A 85 -3.28 11.84 -4.17
CA GLN A 85 -2.24 12.88 -4.28
C GLN A 85 -2.30 13.60 -5.62
N HIS A 86 -2.42 12.85 -6.72
CA HIS A 86 -2.55 13.43 -8.05
C HIS A 86 -3.79 14.33 -8.16
N HIS A 87 -4.93 13.90 -7.62
CA HIS A 87 -6.14 14.72 -7.62
C HIS A 87 -5.96 16.03 -6.86
N VAL A 88 -5.34 15.98 -5.67
CA VAL A 88 -5.06 17.18 -4.86
C VAL A 88 -4.12 18.14 -5.59
N LEU A 89 -3.04 17.62 -6.19
CA LEU A 89 -2.09 18.44 -6.94
C LEU A 89 -2.76 19.09 -8.17
N GLN A 90 -3.62 18.36 -8.87
CA GLN A 90 -4.39 18.92 -9.99
C GLN A 90 -5.32 20.06 -9.54
N GLN A 91 -6.04 19.88 -8.44
CA GLN A 91 -6.88 20.94 -7.87
C GLN A 91 -6.05 22.16 -7.46
N GLN A 92 -4.87 21.95 -6.87
CA GLN A 92 -3.98 23.03 -6.49
C GLN A 92 -3.48 23.80 -7.72
N LEU A 93 -3.08 23.10 -8.78
CA LEU A 93 -2.67 23.72 -10.04
C LEU A 93 -3.81 24.52 -10.67
N GLU A 94 -5.02 23.97 -10.72
CA GLU A 94 -6.19 24.68 -11.25
C GLU A 94 -6.47 25.97 -10.46
N LEU A 95 -6.37 25.90 -9.13
CA LEU A 95 -6.54 27.05 -8.25
C LEU A 95 -5.43 28.09 -8.43
N THR A 96 -4.17 27.68 -8.59
CA THR A 96 -3.07 28.63 -8.84
C THR A 96 -3.19 29.26 -10.23
N THR A 97 -3.59 28.51 -11.25
CA THR A 97 -3.87 29.06 -12.59
C THR A 97 -4.98 30.11 -12.54
N ARG A 98 -6.11 29.82 -11.89
CA ARG A 98 -7.19 30.80 -11.72
C ARG A 98 -6.75 32.05 -10.95
N LYS A 99 -5.89 31.90 -9.93
CA LYS A 99 -5.33 33.03 -9.19
C LYS A 99 -4.41 33.89 -10.05
N LEU A 100 -3.54 33.26 -10.84
CA LEU A 100 -2.66 33.97 -11.77
C LEU A 100 -3.48 34.72 -12.82
N GLU A 101 -4.48 34.08 -13.42
CA GLU A 101 -5.40 34.71 -14.36
C GLU A 101 -6.09 35.93 -13.75
N ASN A 102 -6.62 35.80 -12.53
CA ASN A 102 -7.23 36.92 -11.81
C ASN A 102 -6.24 38.07 -11.56
N LEU A 103 -5.01 37.76 -11.15
CA LEU A 103 -3.96 38.78 -10.98
C LEU A 103 -3.62 39.46 -12.32
N THR A 104 -3.52 38.72 -13.42
CA THR A 104 -3.32 39.26 -14.77
C THR A 104 -4.47 40.16 -15.20
N ASP A 105 -5.71 39.79 -14.91
CA ASP A 105 -6.89 40.62 -15.19
C ASP A 105 -6.90 41.92 -14.38
N ILE A 106 -6.57 41.84 -13.09
CA ILE A 106 -6.44 43.02 -12.21
C ILE A 106 -5.35 43.96 -12.76
N GLU A 107 -4.20 43.42 -13.17
CA GLU A 107 -3.11 44.21 -13.75
C GLU A 107 -3.53 44.92 -15.05
N ARG A 108 -4.25 44.21 -15.94
CA ARG A 108 -4.81 44.81 -17.16
C ARG A 108 -5.77 45.96 -16.84
N GLN A 109 -6.64 45.77 -15.83
CA GLN A 109 -7.58 46.82 -15.42
C GLN A 109 -6.87 48.03 -14.82
N LEU A 110 -5.87 47.83 -13.95
CA LEU A 110 -5.08 48.92 -13.37
C LEU A 110 -4.27 49.67 -14.43
N SER A 111 -3.68 48.96 -15.38
CA SER A 111 -2.97 49.55 -16.52
C SER A 111 -3.90 50.40 -17.39
N THR A 112 -5.10 49.91 -17.67
CA THR A 112 -6.12 50.66 -18.46
C THR A 112 -6.67 51.87 -17.69
N ARG A 113 -6.78 51.76 -16.36
CA ARG A 113 -7.25 52.84 -15.47
C ARG A 113 -6.17 53.87 -15.15
N LYS A 114 -4.92 53.66 -15.55
CA LYS A 114 -3.88 54.69 -15.52
C LYS A 114 -4.14 55.62 -16.72
N PRO A 115 -4.78 56.80 -16.53
CA PRO A 115 -5.09 57.65 -17.66
C PRO A 115 -3.78 58.16 -18.27
N ALA A 116 -3.75 58.26 -19.61
CA ALA A 116 -2.74 59.00 -20.36
C ALA A 116 -2.85 60.53 -20.11
N GLY A 117 -2.95 60.94 -18.85
CA GLY A 117 -3.19 62.31 -18.45
C GLY A 117 -2.97 62.46 -16.95
N ASN A 118 -1.71 62.56 -16.53
CA ASN A 118 -1.26 63.43 -15.44
C ASN A 118 0.27 63.53 -15.50
N PHE A 119 0.77 64.19 -16.54
CA PHE A 119 2.04 64.92 -16.42
C PHE A 119 1.76 66.14 -15.55
N SER A 120 2.11 66.07 -14.27
CA SER A 120 2.51 67.25 -13.50
C SER A 120 3.99 67.08 -13.19
N PRO A 121 4.88 67.94 -13.72
CA PRO A 121 6.28 67.96 -13.31
C PRO A 121 6.43 68.75 -12.00
N ASP A 122 7.53 68.46 -11.32
CA ASP A 122 8.19 69.20 -10.24
C ASP A 122 7.56 69.20 -8.84
N THR A 123 8.20 68.43 -7.95
CA THR A 123 8.96 69.01 -6.82
C THR A 123 10.11 68.05 -6.43
N PRO A 124 11.36 68.53 -6.28
CA PRO A 124 12.53 67.68 -6.06
C PRO A 124 12.98 67.63 -4.58
N HIS A 125 13.76 66.59 -4.29
CA HIS A 125 14.68 66.38 -3.16
C HIS A 125 14.10 66.27 -1.74
N GLU A 126 14.26 65.08 -1.15
CA GLU A 126 15.28 64.93 -0.11
C GLU A 126 15.75 63.47 0.01
N SER A 127 17.05 63.36 0.19
CA SER A 127 17.85 62.15 0.14
C SER A 127 18.00 61.51 1.52
N GLU A 128 18.38 60.23 1.52
CA GLU A 128 19.07 59.50 2.61
C GLU A 128 18.21 59.11 3.83
N LYS A 129 18.23 57.89 4.37
CA LYS A 129 19.30 56.88 4.48
C LYS A 129 18.71 55.51 4.87
N PRO A 130 19.34 54.36 4.53
CA PRO A 130 18.80 53.03 4.81
C PRO A 130 19.35 52.40 6.10
N ALA A 131 18.59 51.49 6.71
CA ALA A 131 19.07 50.41 7.59
C ALA A 131 17.93 49.39 7.85
N PRO A 132 18.21 48.11 8.21
CA PRO A 132 19.51 47.52 8.51
C PRO A 132 19.84 46.23 7.72
N SER A 133 21.15 45.97 7.62
CA SER A 133 21.74 44.67 7.28
C SER A 133 21.51 43.65 8.39
N THR A 134 21.20 42.43 7.95
CA THR A 134 21.61 41.11 8.49
C THR A 134 21.94 41.00 9.98
N HIS A 135 21.14 40.21 10.70
CA HIS A 135 21.66 39.37 11.76
C HIS A 135 21.29 37.90 11.53
N GLU A 136 22.32 37.15 11.17
CA GLU A 136 22.53 35.71 11.27
C GLU A 136 22.05 35.17 12.62
N VAL A 137 21.20 34.13 12.65
CA VAL A 137 21.19 33.10 13.71
C VAL A 137 20.64 31.79 13.13
N THR A 138 21.54 30.88 12.78
CA THR A 138 21.39 29.42 13.02
C THR A 138 22.21 29.16 14.29
N PRO A 139 21.89 28.29 15.28
CA PRO A 139 21.27 26.95 15.23
C PRO A 139 20.14 26.78 16.30
N ASP A 140 19.41 25.67 16.45
CA ASP A 140 19.88 24.39 17.02
C ASP A 140 18.76 23.34 16.98
N GLU A 141 19.17 22.09 16.75
CA GLU A 141 18.41 20.83 16.94
C GLU A 141 18.30 20.54 18.45
N PRO A 142 17.29 19.78 18.92
CA PRO A 142 17.31 18.32 18.81
C PRO A 142 15.97 17.67 18.39
#